data_AF-A0A3G5AP57-F1
#
_entry.id   AF-A0A3G5AP57-F1
#
_cell.length_a   1.000
_cell.length_b   1.000
_cell.length_c   1.000
_cell.angle_alpha   90.00
_cell.angle_beta   90.00
_cell.angle_gamma   90.00
#
_symmetry.space_group_name_H-M   'P 1'
#
loop_
_entity.id
_entity.type
_entity.pdbx_description
1 polymer ?
#
loop_
_entity_poly.entity_id
_entity_poly.type
_entity_poly.pdbx_seq_one_letter_code
_entity_poly.pdbx_strand_id
1 'polypeptide(L)'
;IYGKDSGCTRAFRNIPGLETINVEKLNLLRLAPGGHVGRFCIWTESAFRKLDDLYGTWTKASKLKRDYNLPQPKMSNSDVTRLMKSEAIRKVLRKRNTRVYRARIKRNPLKNPSVMLRLNPYAGVLKKRLRLQNIRRRNARRVLLKAAAGQKVSDKSKKEALATLKKYHRTSKDARKLYETRYKARKEQQIAKLERKRKAIEGTGEEATRLRKQKKADK
;
A
#
# COMPACT_ATOMS: atom_id res chain seq x y z
N ILE A 1 6.30 -8.97 -54.52
CA ILE A 1 5.23 -8.06 -54.99
C ILE A 1 5.69 -7.44 -56.29
N TYR A 2 4.88 -7.52 -57.34
CA TYR A 2 5.25 -7.13 -58.70
C TYR A 2 4.29 -6.09 -59.30
N GLY A 3 4.76 -5.30 -60.27
CA GLY A 3 3.97 -4.27 -60.94
C GLY A 3 3.36 -4.70 -62.28
N LYS A 4 4.02 -5.62 -63.01
CA LYS A 4 3.56 -6.27 -64.25
C LYS A 4 3.94 -7.75 -64.17
N ASP A 5 3.04 -8.64 -64.56
CA ASP A 5 3.32 -10.09 -64.55
C ASP A 5 4.06 -10.48 -65.84
N SER A 6 5.39 -10.56 -65.75
CA SER A 6 6.26 -11.05 -66.83
C SER A 6 6.62 -12.53 -66.64
N GLY A 7 5.67 -13.34 -66.16
CA GLY A 7 5.89 -14.75 -65.82
C GLY A 7 6.36 -14.99 -64.38
N CYS A 8 6.44 -13.94 -63.55
CA CYS A 8 6.84 -14.04 -62.16
C CYS A 8 5.93 -14.97 -61.35
N THR A 9 4.62 -14.91 -61.60
CA THR A 9 3.65 -15.78 -60.91
C THR A 9 3.92 -17.25 -61.19
N ARG A 10 4.21 -17.60 -62.44
CA ARG A 10 4.49 -18.98 -62.86
C ARG A 10 5.82 -19.49 -62.33
N ALA A 11 6.85 -18.64 -62.31
CA ALA A 11 8.18 -18.99 -61.83
C ALA A 11 8.18 -19.30 -60.32
N PHE A 12 7.48 -18.49 -59.52
CA PHE A 12 7.54 -18.60 -58.06
C PHE A 12 6.43 -19.44 -57.42
N ARG A 13 5.44 -19.94 -58.19
CA ARG A 13 4.29 -20.69 -57.64
C ARG A 13 4.65 -22.02 -56.95
N ASN A 14 5.76 -22.65 -57.36
CA ASN A 14 6.14 -23.98 -56.89
C ASN A 14 7.10 -23.94 -55.68
N ILE A 15 7.40 -22.74 -55.16
CA ILE A 15 8.28 -22.59 -54.00
C ILE A 15 7.38 -22.51 -52.76
N PRO A 16 7.48 -23.47 -51.82
CA PRO A 16 6.63 -23.48 -50.63
C PRO A 16 6.91 -22.26 -49.74
N GLY A 17 5.85 -21.68 -49.17
CA GLY A 17 5.92 -20.50 -48.31
C GLY A 17 6.09 -19.16 -49.05
N LEU A 18 6.26 -19.18 -50.37
CA LEU A 18 6.36 -17.97 -51.20
C LEU A 18 4.99 -17.62 -51.80
N GLU A 19 4.60 -16.36 -51.68
CA GLU A 19 3.38 -15.84 -52.31
C GLU A 19 3.69 -14.65 -53.22
N THR A 20 3.08 -14.64 -54.40
CA THR A 20 3.16 -13.51 -55.34
C THR A 20 1.87 -12.68 -55.28
N ILE A 21 2.02 -11.35 -55.39
CA ILE A 21 0.93 -10.38 -55.29
C ILE A 21 1.22 -9.23 -56.26
N ASN A 22 0.20 -8.75 -56.96
CA ASN A 22 0.25 -7.53 -57.77
C ASN A 22 0.05 -6.29 -56.87
N VAL A 23 0.86 -5.25 -57.06
CA VAL A 23 0.77 -3.97 -56.33
C VAL A 23 -0.59 -3.28 -56.41
N GLU A 24 -1.32 -3.44 -57.52
CA GLU A 24 -2.65 -2.83 -57.67
C GLU A 24 -3.73 -3.53 -56.83
N LYS A 25 -3.49 -4.80 -56.47
CA LYS A 25 -4.42 -5.68 -55.74
C LYS A 25 -3.76 -6.23 -54.48
N LEU A 26 -3.21 -5.32 -53.66
CA LEU A 26 -2.62 -5.69 -52.37
C LEU A 26 -3.71 -6.18 -51.40
N ASN A 27 -3.64 -7.46 -51.05
CA ASN A 27 -4.56 -8.08 -50.11
C ASN A 27 -3.97 -8.08 -48.69
N LEU A 28 -4.76 -7.60 -47.72
CA LEU A 28 -4.41 -7.59 -46.31
C LEU A 28 -4.12 -8.98 -45.76
N LEU A 29 -4.90 -10.01 -46.15
CA LEU A 29 -4.73 -11.38 -45.64
C LEU A 29 -3.37 -11.98 -46.02
N ARG A 30 -2.84 -11.57 -47.18
CA ARG A 30 -1.51 -11.98 -47.62
C ARG A 30 -0.42 -11.09 -47.02
N LEU A 31 -0.65 -9.80 -46.76
CA LEU A 31 0.37 -8.96 -46.11
C LEU A 31 0.49 -9.22 -44.61
N ALA A 32 -0.61 -9.58 -43.96
CA ALA A 32 -0.70 -9.82 -42.51
C ALA A 32 -1.48 -11.12 -42.24
N PRO A 33 -0.90 -12.30 -42.55
CA PRO A 33 -1.55 -13.58 -42.27
C PRO A 33 -1.81 -13.72 -40.76
N GLY A 34 -3.03 -14.11 -40.39
CA GLY A 34 -3.46 -14.17 -38.99
C GLY A 34 -3.57 -12.82 -38.28
N GLY A 35 -3.46 -11.70 -39.01
CA GLY A 35 -3.53 -10.34 -38.45
C GLY A 35 -2.20 -9.81 -37.89
N HIS A 36 -1.09 -10.53 -38.06
CA HIS A 36 0.23 -10.06 -37.64
C HIS A 36 0.91 -9.23 -38.73
N VAL A 37 1.34 -8.01 -38.39
CA VAL A 37 2.12 -7.15 -39.28
C VAL A 37 3.60 -7.58 -39.31
N GLY A 38 4.32 -7.23 -40.38
CA GLY A 38 5.76 -7.51 -40.50
C GLY A 38 6.13 -8.72 -41.37
N ARG A 39 5.27 -9.11 -42.33
CA ARG A 39 5.64 -10.12 -43.33
C ARG A 39 6.83 -9.64 -44.16
N PHE A 40 7.80 -10.53 -44.37
CA PHE A 40 8.95 -10.25 -45.24
C PHE A 40 8.47 -10.06 -46.70
N CYS A 41 8.59 -8.83 -47.20
CA CYS A 41 8.09 -8.45 -48.53
C CYS A 41 9.26 -8.04 -49.44
N ILE A 42 9.35 -8.69 -50.59
CA ILE A 42 10.29 -8.32 -51.66
C ILE A 42 9.51 -7.58 -52.75
N TRP A 43 10.03 -6.44 -53.20
CA TRP A 43 9.40 -5.56 -54.18
C TRP A 43 10.20 -5.48 -55.49
N THR A 44 9.53 -5.49 -56.63
CA THR A 44 10.16 -5.07 -57.90
C THR A 44 10.20 -3.55 -57.98
N GLU A 45 11.18 -2.98 -58.69
CA GLU A 45 11.31 -1.52 -58.83
C GLU A 45 10.03 -0.86 -59.35
N SER A 46 9.43 -1.44 -60.40
CA SER A 46 8.17 -0.97 -60.99
C SER A 46 6.98 -1.03 -60.02
N ALA A 47 6.95 -2.02 -59.12
CA ALA A 47 5.92 -2.10 -58.09
C ALA A 47 6.10 -0.99 -57.05
N PHE A 48 7.34 -0.75 -56.62
CA PHE A 48 7.64 0.25 -55.60
C PHE A 48 7.31 1.67 -56.09
N ARG A 49 7.67 2.02 -57.34
CA ARG A 49 7.33 3.32 -57.94
C ARG A 49 5.81 3.55 -58.07
N LYS A 50 5.03 2.50 -58.36
CA LYS A 50 3.56 2.60 -58.47
C LYS A 50 2.85 2.89 -57.14
N LEU A 51 3.46 2.65 -55.98
CA LEU A 51 2.81 2.87 -54.68
C LEU A 51 2.47 4.34 -54.45
N ASP A 52 3.32 5.26 -54.86
CA ASP A 52 3.11 6.70 -54.70
C ASP A 52 1.89 7.19 -55.48
N ASP A 53 1.67 6.69 -56.70
CA ASP A 53 0.48 7.03 -57.48
C ASP A 53 -0.79 6.34 -56.94
N LEU A 54 -0.64 5.16 -56.34
CA LEU A 54 -1.75 4.34 -55.86
C LEU A 54 -2.29 4.80 -54.50
N TYR A 55 -1.43 5.21 -53.58
CA TYR A 55 -1.82 5.67 -52.25
C TYR A 55 -1.64 7.17 -52.04
N GLY A 56 -0.71 7.81 -52.75
CA GLY A 56 -0.34 9.20 -52.51
C GLY A 56 0.63 9.36 -51.34
N THR A 57 0.77 10.61 -50.90
CA THR A 57 1.54 11.02 -49.72
C THR A 57 0.65 11.86 -48.82
N TRP A 58 1.08 12.19 -47.60
CA TRP A 58 0.29 13.11 -46.75
C TRP A 58 0.04 14.48 -47.39
N THR A 59 0.90 14.91 -48.33
CA THR A 59 0.78 16.18 -49.04
C THR A 59 0.01 16.10 -50.36
N LYS A 60 -0.01 14.93 -51.02
CA LYS A 60 -0.59 14.74 -52.36
C LYS A 60 -1.54 13.56 -52.33
N ALA A 61 -2.79 13.77 -52.70
CA ALA A 61 -3.80 12.70 -52.75
C ALA A 61 -3.45 11.60 -53.75
N SER A 62 -4.07 10.42 -53.61
CA SER A 62 -3.92 9.32 -54.56
C SER A 62 -4.41 9.71 -55.96
N LYS A 63 -3.71 9.26 -57.00
CA LYS A 63 -4.15 9.43 -58.39
C LYS A 63 -5.09 8.32 -58.84
N LEU A 64 -4.83 7.09 -58.39
CA LEU A 64 -5.56 5.91 -58.86
C LEU A 64 -6.80 5.60 -58.01
N LYS A 65 -6.80 5.96 -56.72
CA LYS A 65 -7.92 5.74 -55.81
C LYS A 65 -8.69 7.03 -55.59
N ARG A 66 -9.97 7.01 -55.94
CA ARG A 66 -10.88 8.15 -55.73
C ARG A 66 -11.11 8.39 -54.24
N ASP A 67 -11.10 9.66 -53.84
CA ASP A 67 -11.38 10.14 -52.48
C ASP A 67 -10.54 9.46 -51.38
N TYR A 68 -9.31 9.06 -51.73
CA TYR A 68 -8.40 8.40 -50.80
C TYR A 68 -7.19 9.28 -50.46
N ASN A 69 -6.89 9.38 -49.17
CA ASN A 69 -5.66 9.96 -48.65
C ASN A 69 -5.11 9.10 -47.49
N LEU A 70 -3.81 9.21 -47.20
CA LEU A 70 -3.19 8.49 -46.10
C LEU A 70 -3.74 8.99 -44.75
N PRO A 71 -3.96 8.08 -43.78
CA PRO A 71 -4.30 8.48 -42.42
C PRO A 71 -3.16 9.28 -41.81
N GLN A 72 -3.51 10.37 -41.11
CA GLN A 72 -2.51 11.19 -40.43
C GLN A 72 -2.06 10.50 -39.12
N PRO A 73 -0.74 10.47 -38.84
CA PRO A 73 -0.25 9.93 -37.59
C PRO A 73 -0.74 10.78 -36.41
N LYS A 74 -1.31 10.13 -35.38
CA LYS A 74 -1.79 10.83 -34.18
C LYS A 74 -0.66 11.48 -33.36
N MET A 75 0.55 10.94 -33.46
CA MET A 75 1.75 11.47 -32.81
C MET A 75 2.77 11.79 -33.90
N SER A 76 3.27 13.04 -33.93
CA SER A 76 4.31 13.44 -34.88
C SER A 76 5.65 12.76 -34.61
N ASN A 77 5.99 12.53 -33.33
CA ASN A 77 7.16 11.76 -32.91
C ASN A 77 6.71 10.62 -31.99
N SER A 78 6.95 9.38 -32.42
CA SER A 78 6.61 8.16 -31.66
C SER A 78 7.69 7.74 -30.65
N ASP A 79 8.89 8.34 -30.68
CA ASP A 79 9.94 8.05 -29.72
C ASP A 79 9.68 8.76 -28.38
N VAL A 80 8.87 8.09 -27.56
CA VAL A 80 8.54 8.51 -26.20
C VAL A 80 9.80 8.61 -25.34
N THR A 81 10.81 7.78 -25.57
CA THR A 81 12.02 7.77 -24.74
C THR A 81 12.85 9.03 -24.98
N ARG A 82 12.97 9.48 -26.22
CA ARG A 82 13.60 10.76 -26.57
C ARG A 82 12.82 11.93 -25.99
N LEU A 83 11.49 11.92 -26.11
CA LEU A 83 10.64 12.98 -25.57
C LEU A 83 10.78 13.11 -24.05
N MET A 84 10.69 12.00 -23.31
CA MET A 84 10.86 11.97 -21.85
C MET A 84 12.27 12.37 -21.38
N LYS A 85 13.28 12.16 -22.23
CA LYS A 85 14.67 12.55 -21.94
C LYS A 85 15.00 13.97 -22.37
N SER A 86 14.09 14.67 -23.04
CA SER A 86 14.31 16.05 -23.49
C SER A 86 14.52 16.99 -22.31
N GLU A 87 15.40 17.96 -22.51
CA GLU A 87 15.75 18.94 -21.47
C GLU A 87 14.55 19.81 -21.09
N ALA A 88 13.75 20.23 -22.07
CA ALA A 88 12.54 21.03 -21.85
C ALA A 88 11.58 20.37 -20.86
N ILE A 89 11.35 19.05 -21.01
CA ILE A 89 10.50 18.29 -20.09
C ILE A 89 11.22 18.10 -18.75
N ARG A 90 12.49 17.71 -18.76
CA ARG A 90 13.26 17.45 -17.53
C ARG A 90 13.42 18.66 -16.63
N LYS A 91 13.50 19.87 -17.20
CA LYS A 91 13.64 21.14 -16.47
C LYS A 91 12.41 21.43 -15.59
N VAL A 92 11.22 21.02 -16.03
CA VAL A 92 9.95 21.28 -15.32
C VAL A 92 9.57 20.11 -14.39
N LEU A 93 10.14 18.92 -14.58
CA LEU A 93 9.81 17.74 -13.79
C LEU A 93 10.28 17.85 -12.33
N ARG A 94 9.40 17.44 -11.41
CA ARG A 94 9.76 17.21 -10.00
C ARG A 94 10.75 16.05 -9.85
N LYS A 95 11.56 16.08 -8.78
CA LYS A 95 12.45 14.96 -8.44
C LYS A 95 11.64 13.67 -8.24
N ARG A 96 12.18 12.55 -8.75
CA ARG A 96 11.57 11.22 -8.62
C ARG A 96 11.51 10.80 -7.15
N ASN A 97 10.33 10.42 -6.67
CA ASN A 97 10.19 9.79 -5.35
C ASN A 97 10.51 8.29 -5.45
N THR A 98 11.64 7.87 -4.89
CA THR A 98 12.10 6.47 -4.87
C THR A 98 11.70 5.73 -3.59
N ARG A 99 10.98 6.38 -2.67
CA ARG A 99 10.63 5.81 -1.37
C ARG A 99 9.54 4.76 -1.51
N VAL A 100 9.91 3.49 -1.36
CA VAL A 100 8.97 2.37 -1.28
C VAL A 100 8.49 2.21 0.16
N TYR A 101 7.19 2.43 0.41
CA TYR A 101 6.57 2.14 1.70
C TYR A 101 6.23 0.65 1.79
N ARG A 102 6.86 -0.04 2.73
CA ARG A 102 6.52 -1.44 3.06
C ARG A 102 5.63 -1.48 4.29
N ALA A 103 4.69 -2.41 4.30
CA ALA A 103 3.89 -2.70 5.48
C ALA A 103 4.81 -3.04 6.66
N ARG A 104 4.64 -2.36 7.79
CA ARG A 104 5.41 -2.60 9.02
C ARG A 104 4.57 -3.40 9.99
N ILE A 105 5.12 -4.50 10.50
CA ILE A 105 4.48 -5.27 11.56
C ILE A 105 4.54 -4.45 12.85
N LYS A 106 3.37 -4.17 13.43
CA LYS A 106 3.24 -3.51 14.73
C LYS A 106 3.62 -4.48 15.84
N ARG A 107 4.85 -4.36 16.35
CA ARG A 107 5.32 -5.17 17.48
C ARG A 107 4.72 -4.66 18.79
N ASN A 108 4.33 -5.57 19.68
CA ASN A 108 3.77 -5.22 20.99
C ASN A 108 4.85 -4.62 21.91
N PRO A 109 4.73 -3.38 22.41
CA PRO A 109 5.72 -2.73 23.28
C PRO A 109 5.89 -3.41 24.64
N LEU A 110 4.84 -4.03 25.18
CA LEU A 110 4.92 -4.71 26.47
C LEU A 110 5.76 -6.00 26.39
N LYS A 111 5.79 -6.62 25.21
CA LYS A 111 6.61 -7.80 24.92
C LYS A 111 8.00 -7.42 24.36
N ASN A 112 8.11 -6.33 23.60
CA ASN A 112 9.35 -5.90 22.96
C ASN A 112 9.92 -4.61 23.62
N PRO A 113 11.01 -4.71 24.41
CA PRO A 113 11.56 -3.57 25.15
C PRO A 113 12.11 -2.46 24.26
N SER A 114 12.66 -2.77 23.08
CA SER A 114 13.18 -1.75 22.15
C SER A 114 12.07 -0.88 21.57
N VAL A 115 10.91 -1.50 21.29
CA VAL A 115 9.72 -0.76 20.83
C VAL A 115 9.17 0.10 21.97
N MET A 116 9.13 -0.42 23.20
CA MET A 116 8.75 0.40 24.36
C MET A 116 9.69 1.58 24.56
N LEU A 117 11.01 1.38 24.44
CA LEU A 117 11.98 2.45 24.61
C LEU A 117 11.81 3.54 23.54
N ARG A 118 11.55 3.14 22.29
CA ARG A 118 11.26 4.08 21.19
C ARG A 118 10.00 4.90 21.45
N LEU A 119 8.99 4.33 22.10
CA LEU A 119 7.73 5.02 22.42
C LEU A 119 7.83 5.84 23.71
N ASN A 120 8.50 5.31 24.74
CA ASN A 120 8.65 5.91 26.04
C ASN A 120 10.07 5.66 26.58
N PRO A 121 10.98 6.63 26.44
CA PRO A 121 12.34 6.53 26.94
C PRO A 121 12.43 6.32 28.46
N TYR A 122 11.49 6.89 29.23
CA TYR A 122 11.47 6.78 30.69
C TYR A 122 11.16 5.36 31.18
N ALA A 123 10.55 4.50 30.34
CA ALA A 123 10.27 3.11 30.68
C ALA A 123 11.56 2.34 31.06
N GLY A 124 12.70 2.66 30.44
CA GLY A 124 13.99 2.07 30.77
C GLY A 124 14.46 2.42 32.18
N VAL A 125 14.39 3.70 32.55
CA VAL A 125 14.75 4.21 33.88
C VAL A 125 13.86 3.57 34.95
N LEU A 126 12.56 3.57 34.71
CA LEU A 126 11.58 2.99 35.63
C LEU A 126 11.84 1.49 35.85
N LYS A 127 12.06 0.72 34.77
CA LYS A 127 12.34 -0.72 34.87
C LYS A 127 13.64 -0.99 35.63
N LYS A 128 14.68 -0.18 35.43
CA LYS A 128 15.94 -0.28 36.19
C LYS A 128 15.72 0.01 37.68
N ARG A 129 15.01 1.08 38.03
CA ARG A 129 14.69 1.44 39.42
C ARG A 129 13.89 0.34 40.12
N LEU A 130 12.83 -0.17 39.45
CA LEU A 130 12.03 -1.28 39.96
C LEU A 130 12.85 -2.56 40.16
N ARG A 131 13.78 -2.87 39.24
CA ARG A 131 14.69 -4.02 39.39
C ARG A 131 15.56 -3.89 40.64
N LEU A 132 16.18 -2.73 40.85
CA LEU A 132 17.00 -2.46 42.03
C LEU A 132 16.19 -2.55 43.33
N GLN A 133 14.98 -2.00 43.35
CA GLN A 133 14.08 -2.07 44.50
C GLN A 133 13.67 -3.52 44.81
N ASN A 134 13.38 -4.32 43.78
CA ASN A 134 13.04 -5.74 43.94
C ASN A 134 14.22 -6.56 44.48
N ILE A 135 15.45 -6.29 44.01
CA ILE A 135 16.67 -6.92 44.53
C ILE A 135 16.84 -6.59 46.01
N ARG A 136 16.74 -5.29 46.38
CA ARG A 136 16.82 -4.85 47.78
C ARG A 136 15.78 -5.56 48.67
N ARG A 137 14.54 -5.69 48.19
CA ARG A 137 13.46 -6.42 48.89
C ARG A 137 13.76 -7.90 49.06
N ARG A 138 14.22 -8.58 48.01
CA ARG A 138 14.59 -10.01 48.09
C ARG A 138 15.72 -10.23 49.07
N ASN A 139 16.74 -9.38 49.05
CA ASN A 139 17.86 -9.44 49.98
C ASN A 139 17.38 -9.22 51.43
N ALA A 140 16.54 -8.21 51.68
CA ALA A 140 15.95 -7.99 53.00
C ALA A 140 15.17 -9.20 53.52
N ARG A 141 14.35 -9.84 52.67
CA ARG A 141 13.65 -11.09 53.05
C ARG A 141 14.63 -12.21 53.38
N ARG A 142 15.68 -12.38 52.56
CA ARG A 142 16.71 -13.40 52.78
C ARG A 142 17.44 -13.20 54.11
N VAL A 143 17.76 -11.96 54.48
CA VAL A 143 18.39 -11.61 55.77
C VAL A 143 17.50 -12.01 56.94
N LEU A 144 16.20 -11.68 56.89
CA LEU A 144 15.26 -12.07 57.95
C LEU A 144 15.03 -13.58 58.02
N LEU A 145 14.93 -14.27 56.88
CA LEU A 145 14.82 -15.73 56.84
C LEU A 145 16.04 -16.42 57.44
N LYS A 146 17.26 -15.93 57.15
CA LYS A 146 18.49 -16.43 57.77
C LYS A 146 18.50 -16.23 59.28
N ALA A 147 18.06 -15.06 59.76
CA ALA A 147 17.94 -14.80 61.19
C ALA A 147 16.90 -15.71 61.86
N ALA A 148 15.75 -15.95 61.20
CA ALA A 148 14.73 -16.88 61.68
C ALA A 148 15.21 -18.34 61.70
N ALA A 149 16.10 -18.71 60.78
CA ALA A 149 16.77 -20.02 60.75
C ALA A 149 17.94 -20.16 61.75
N GLY A 150 18.10 -19.21 62.67
CA GLY A 150 19.12 -19.28 63.74
C GLY A 150 20.56 -18.94 63.31
N GLN A 151 20.79 -18.49 62.07
CA GLN A 151 22.12 -18.08 61.63
C GLN A 151 22.52 -16.73 62.25
N LYS A 152 23.82 -16.57 62.56
CA LYS A 152 24.37 -15.30 63.09
C LYS A 152 24.23 -14.20 62.03
N VAL A 153 23.32 -13.26 62.27
CA VAL A 153 23.07 -12.08 61.43
C VAL A 153 23.16 -10.84 62.31
N SER A 154 23.87 -9.80 61.85
CA SER A 154 24.04 -8.57 62.64
C SER A 154 22.72 -7.85 62.87
N ASP A 155 22.50 -7.33 64.07
CA ASP A 155 21.23 -6.71 64.43
C ASP A 155 20.93 -5.43 63.63
N LYS A 156 21.98 -4.72 63.21
CA LYS A 156 21.88 -3.61 62.25
C LYS A 156 21.26 -4.05 60.93
N SER A 157 21.73 -5.16 60.36
CA SER A 157 21.19 -5.69 59.09
C SER A 157 19.76 -6.20 59.23
N LYS A 158 19.40 -6.76 60.39
CA LYS A 158 18.00 -7.15 60.70
C LYS A 158 17.08 -5.92 60.75
N LYS A 159 17.50 -4.84 61.43
CA LYS A 159 16.73 -3.59 61.55
C LYS A 159 16.50 -2.92 60.18
N GLU A 160 17.54 -2.85 59.36
CA GLU A 160 17.47 -2.32 57.99
C GLU A 160 16.57 -3.18 57.07
N ALA A 161 16.67 -4.51 57.16
CA ALA A 161 15.81 -5.42 56.42
C ALA A 161 14.33 -5.29 56.83
N LEU A 162 14.05 -5.11 58.12
CA LEU A 162 12.70 -4.89 58.62
C LEU A 162 12.12 -3.55 58.16
N ALA A 163 12.92 -2.48 58.20
CA ALA A 163 12.51 -1.15 57.75
C ALA A 163 12.18 -1.11 56.25
N THR A 164 13.00 -1.74 55.42
CA THR A 164 12.77 -1.83 53.97
C THR A 164 11.49 -2.59 53.63
N LEU A 165 11.18 -3.68 54.34
CA LEU A 165 9.93 -4.42 54.16
C LEU A 165 8.71 -3.66 54.71
N LYS A 166 8.80 -3.03 55.88
CA LYS A 166 7.72 -2.18 56.43
C LYS A 166 7.35 -1.07 55.44
N LYS A 167 8.34 -0.39 54.85
CA LYS A 167 8.12 0.64 53.83
C LYS A 167 7.41 0.06 52.60
N TYR A 168 7.85 -1.10 52.10
CA TYR A 168 7.20 -1.78 50.98
C TYR A 168 5.73 -2.14 51.30
N HIS A 169 5.46 -2.75 52.46
CA HIS A 169 4.10 -3.14 52.85
C HIS A 169 3.15 -1.95 52.98
N ARG A 170 3.62 -0.82 53.54
CA ARG A 170 2.85 0.43 53.55
C ARG A 170 2.49 0.88 52.13
N THR A 171 3.50 1.05 51.27
CA THR A 171 3.27 1.47 49.88
C THR A 171 2.36 0.52 49.09
N SER A 172 2.42 -0.79 49.37
CA SER A 172 1.56 -1.78 48.73
C SER A 172 0.11 -1.72 49.21
N LYS A 173 -0.12 -1.42 50.50
CA LYS A 173 -1.47 -1.21 51.04
C LYS A 173 -2.10 0.04 50.43
N ASP A 174 -1.34 1.14 50.39
CA ASP A 174 -1.80 2.40 49.80
C ASP A 174 -2.14 2.25 48.31
N ALA A 175 -1.28 1.55 47.55
CA ALA A 175 -1.52 1.26 46.14
C ALA A 175 -2.77 0.40 45.91
N ARG A 176 -3.03 -0.59 46.78
CA ARG A 176 -4.25 -1.41 46.71
C ARG A 176 -5.50 -0.59 46.97
N LYS A 177 -5.49 0.27 48.00
CA LYS A 177 -6.60 1.18 48.31
C LYS A 177 -6.86 2.15 47.14
N LEU A 178 -5.81 2.68 46.52
CA LEU A 178 -5.93 3.54 45.34
C LEU A 178 -6.48 2.80 44.11
N TYR A 179 -6.11 1.53 43.91
CA TYR A 179 -6.67 0.73 42.83
C TYR A 179 -8.17 0.46 43.04
N GLU A 180 -8.56 0.03 44.25
CA GLU A 180 -9.96 -0.27 44.57
C GLU A 180 -10.86 0.95 44.42
N THR A 181 -10.40 2.13 44.88
CA THR A 181 -11.11 3.40 44.69
C THR A 181 -11.26 3.76 43.21
N ARG A 182 -10.19 3.66 42.41
CA ARG A 182 -10.24 3.92 40.96
C ARG A 182 -11.13 2.93 40.21
N TYR A 183 -11.14 1.67 40.62
CA TYR A 183 -11.97 0.63 40.03
C TYR A 183 -13.47 0.92 40.25
N LYS A 184 -13.85 1.27 41.49
CA LYS A 184 -15.22 1.67 41.83
C LYS A 184 -15.66 2.89 41.00
N ALA A 185 -14.85 3.94 40.99
CA ALA A 185 -15.14 5.14 40.21
C ALA A 185 -15.30 4.86 38.70
N ARG A 186 -14.46 3.99 38.11
CA ARG A 186 -14.57 3.63 36.70
C ARG A 186 -15.84 2.82 36.40
N LYS A 187 -16.24 1.93 37.32
CA LYS A 187 -17.48 1.15 37.20
C LYS A 187 -18.71 2.06 37.26
N GLU A 188 -18.73 3.00 38.21
CA GLU A 188 -19.79 4.01 38.33
C GLU A 188 -19.90 4.89 37.07
N GLN A 189 -18.77 5.37 36.55
CA GLN A 189 -18.74 6.12 35.29
C GLN A 189 -19.28 5.31 34.10
N GLN A 190 -18.99 4.01 34.05
CA GLN A 190 -19.46 3.14 32.99
C GLN A 190 -20.97 2.88 33.09
N ILE A 191 -21.50 2.69 34.31
CA ILE A 191 -22.94 2.58 34.56
C ILE A 191 -23.64 3.88 34.15
N ALA A 192 -23.15 5.04 34.60
CA ALA A 192 -23.71 6.34 34.23
C ALA A 192 -23.69 6.57 32.71
N LYS A 193 -22.65 6.10 32.01
CA LYS A 193 -22.58 6.17 30.55
C LYS A 193 -23.63 5.28 29.87
N LEU A 194 -23.86 4.08 30.40
CA LEU A 194 -24.90 3.17 29.89
C LEU A 194 -26.30 3.71 30.14
N GLU A 195 -26.56 4.31 31.30
CA GLU A 195 -27.83 4.96 31.62
C GLU A 195 -28.11 6.16 30.72
N ARG A 196 -27.11 7.01 30.47
CA ARG A 196 -27.22 8.11 29.49
C ARG A 196 -27.55 7.57 28.09
N LYS A 197 -26.92 6.47 27.68
CA LYS A 197 -27.19 5.82 26.39
C LYS A 197 -28.62 5.25 26.34
N ARG A 198 -29.10 4.64 27.44
CA ARG A 198 -30.47 4.13 27.56
C ARG A 198 -31.50 5.26 27.45
N LYS A 199 -31.33 6.35 28.21
CA LYS A 199 -32.21 7.53 28.17
C LYS A 199 -32.26 8.17 26.78
N ALA A 200 -31.13 8.24 26.08
CA ALA A 200 -31.08 8.72 24.70
C ALA A 200 -31.88 7.82 23.73
N ILE A 201 -31.81 6.49 23.89
CA ILE A 201 -32.58 5.54 23.07
C ILE A 201 -34.09 5.66 23.36
N GLU A 202 -34.48 5.73 24.63
CA GLU A 202 -35.88 5.92 25.04
C GLU A 202 -36.45 7.23 24.46
N GLY A 203 -35.71 8.35 24.55
CA GLY A 203 -36.12 9.62 23.96
C GLY A 203 -36.31 9.57 22.44
N THR A 204 -35.41 8.88 21.71
CA THR A 204 -35.58 8.70 20.25
C THR A 204 -36.77 7.82 19.87
N GLY A 205 -37.14 6.85 20.72
CA GLY A 205 -38.32 6.00 20.52
C GLY A 205 -39.63 6.74 20.77
N GLU A 206 -39.66 7.60 21.79
CA GLU A 206 -40.79 8.50 22.05
C GLU A 206 -40.96 9.54 20.94
N GLU A 207 -39.87 10.06 20.40
CA GLU A 207 -39.88 11.01 19.28
C GLU A 207 -40.35 10.33 17.98
N ALA A 208 -39.86 9.12 17.68
CA ALA A 208 -40.29 8.33 16.52
C ALA A 208 -41.77 7.91 16.59
N THR A 209 -42.29 7.62 17.79
CA THR A 209 -43.72 7.30 17.99
C THR A 209 -44.61 8.53 17.87
N ARG A 210 -44.18 9.70 18.37
CA ARG A 210 -44.86 10.99 18.13
C ARG A 210 -44.93 11.32 16.64
N LEU A 211 -43.83 11.15 15.90
CA LEU A 211 -43.75 11.45 14.47
C LEU A 211 -44.60 10.49 13.62
N ARG A 212 -44.73 9.22 14.04
CA ARG A 212 -45.68 8.26 13.44
C ARG A 212 -47.14 8.62 13.69
N LYS A 213 -47.47 9.16 14.87
CA LYS A 213 -48.83 9.63 15.18
C LYS A 213 -49.19 10.87 14.36
N GLN A 214 -48.28 11.83 14.22
CA GLN A 214 -48.47 13.00 13.34
C GLN A 214 -48.67 12.59 11.88
N LYS A 215 -47.81 11.74 11.32
CA LYS A 215 -47.96 11.25 9.93
C LYS A 215 -49.25 10.45 9.65
N LYS A 216 -49.86 9.86 10.69
CA LYS A 216 -51.18 9.21 10.58
C LYS A 216 -52.34 10.20 10.67
N ALA A 217 -52.13 11.35 11.31
CA ALA A 217 -53.13 12.41 11.40
C ALA A 217 -53.13 13.30 10.15
N ASP A 218 -51.99 13.43 9.47
CA ASP A 218 -51.83 14.25 8.25
C ASP A 218 -52.26 13.52 6.94
N LYS A 219 -52.86 12.33 7.04
CA LYS A 219 -53.24 11.48 5.89
C LYS A 219 -54.70 11.10 5.96
#